data_AF-W3XRI2-F1
#
_entry.id   AF-W3XRI2-F1
#
_cell.length_a   1.000
_cell.length_b   1.000
_cell.length_c   1.000
_cell.angle_alpha   90.00
_cell.angle_beta   90.00
_cell.angle_gamma   90.00
#
_symmetry.space_group_name_H-M   'P 1'
#
loop_
_entity.id
_entity.type
_entity.pdbx_description
1 polymer ?
#
loop_
_entity_poly.entity_id
_entity_poly.type
_entity_poly.pdbx_seq_one_letter_code
_entity_poly.pdbx_strand_id
1 'polypeptide(L)'
;MKTFAAISALFLSAASAAPLEQRQATEFDITNFSANTIPHGTGAFMSYDIEIPGVLSTTCSYSDQTSVGHLPDITPYRPCDDASVTWQWRQIQAGPTGPGPYLLVILYTDPATSAVVDGSKEWPSTDFPVEDQGSSVAQFYRGEPNFVITV
;
A
#
# COMPACT_ATOMS: atom_id res chain seq x y z
N MET A 1 76.73 11.53 30.18
CA MET A 1 75.40 11.25 30.77
C MET A 1 74.42 11.15 29.60
N LYS A 2 73.83 9.98 29.34
CA LYS A 2 72.94 9.74 28.19
C LYS A 2 71.51 9.61 28.70
N THR A 3 70.62 10.49 28.26
CA THR A 3 69.18 10.47 28.52
C THR A 3 68.50 9.57 27.50
N PHE A 4 67.66 8.64 27.95
CA PHE A 4 66.76 7.87 27.10
C PHE A 4 65.33 8.38 27.33
N ALA A 5 64.73 8.93 26.27
CA ALA A 5 63.36 9.42 26.26
C ALA A 5 62.39 8.27 25.97
N ALA A 6 61.34 8.18 26.78
CA ALA A 6 60.23 7.25 26.63
C ALA A 6 59.29 7.70 25.49
N ILE A 7 58.78 6.75 24.71
CA ILE A 7 57.66 6.98 23.78
C ILE A 7 56.62 5.88 24.03
N SER A 8 55.62 6.22 24.84
CA SER A 8 54.42 5.40 25.03
C SER A 8 53.47 5.66 23.87
N ALA A 9 53.34 4.68 22.96
CA ALA A 9 52.39 4.73 21.86
C ALA A 9 50.98 4.40 22.39
N LEU A 10 50.09 5.39 22.38
CA LEU A 10 48.66 5.22 22.61
C LEU A 10 48.00 4.69 21.33
N PHE A 11 47.52 3.45 21.37
CA PHE A 11 46.66 2.90 20.33
C PHE A 11 45.26 3.50 20.47
N LEU A 12 44.89 4.42 19.57
CA LEU A 12 43.49 4.80 19.38
C LEU A 12 42.77 3.68 18.62
N SER A 13 41.90 2.95 19.31
CA SER A 13 40.93 2.05 18.71
C SER A 13 39.85 2.90 18.01
N ALA A 14 39.93 2.99 16.68
CA ALA A 14 38.84 3.49 15.86
C ALA A 14 37.70 2.47 15.89
N ALA A 15 36.65 2.76 16.64
CA ALA A 15 35.38 2.04 16.52
C ALA A 15 34.75 2.44 15.18
N SER A 16 34.85 1.58 14.16
CA SER A 16 34.04 1.70 12.95
C SER A 16 32.58 1.46 13.33
N ALA A 17 31.84 2.53 13.57
CA ALA A 17 30.39 2.49 13.49
C ALA A 17 30.02 2.26 12.02
N ALA A 18 29.55 1.06 11.69
CA ALA A 18 28.93 0.82 10.39
C ALA A 18 27.71 1.75 10.28
N PRO A 19 27.53 2.48 9.18
CA PRO A 19 26.31 3.26 8.98
C PRO A 19 25.14 2.28 8.98
N LEU A 20 24.15 2.51 9.84
CA LEU A 20 22.86 1.84 9.76
C LEU A 20 22.23 2.28 8.44
N GLU A 21 22.29 1.40 7.44
CA GLU A 21 21.65 1.62 6.15
C GLU A 21 20.14 1.73 6.41
N GLN A 22 19.58 2.91 6.15
CA GLN A 22 18.16 3.18 6.30
C GLN A 22 17.42 2.29 5.30
N ARG A 23 16.63 1.32 5.80
CA ARG A 23 15.89 0.38 4.96
C ARG A 23 14.88 1.17 4.12
N GLN A 24 15.11 1.23 2.81
CA GLN A 24 14.18 1.82 1.86
C GLN A 24 13.03 0.85 1.60
N ALA A 25 11.81 1.37 1.49
CA ALA A 25 10.66 0.58 1.04
C ALA A 25 10.91 0.11 -0.39
N THR A 26 11.02 -1.20 -0.59
CA THR A 26 11.26 -1.84 -1.91
C THR A 26 10.08 -2.67 -2.37
N GLU A 27 9.18 -3.00 -1.45
CA GLU A 27 7.93 -3.68 -1.72
C GLU A 27 6.86 -3.29 -0.70
N PHE A 28 5.60 -3.40 -1.11
CA PHE A 28 4.43 -3.37 -0.26
C PHE A 28 3.76 -4.74 -0.29
N ASP A 29 3.74 -5.42 0.84
CA ASP A 29 3.09 -6.71 1.02
C ASP A 29 1.63 -6.47 1.40
N ILE A 30 0.72 -6.75 0.47
CA ILE A 30 -0.72 -6.60 0.67
C ILE A 30 -1.31 -7.94 1.06
N THR A 31 -2.11 -7.95 2.13
CA THR A 31 -2.86 -9.13 2.56
C THR A 31 -4.32 -8.80 2.84
N ASN A 32 -5.16 -9.84 2.81
CA ASN A 32 -6.59 -9.74 3.10
C ASN A 32 -7.33 -8.71 2.23
N PHE A 33 -6.87 -8.47 0.99
CA PHE A 33 -7.54 -7.53 0.10
C PHE A 33 -8.95 -8.01 -0.22
N SER A 34 -9.91 -7.12 0.02
CA SER A 34 -11.32 -7.34 -0.23
C SER A 34 -11.96 -6.05 -0.71
N ALA A 35 -12.92 -6.19 -1.63
CA ALA A 35 -13.76 -5.09 -2.06
C ALA A 35 -15.12 -5.62 -2.51
N ASN A 36 -16.21 -5.01 -2.06
CA ASN A 36 -17.54 -5.37 -2.51
C ASN A 36 -18.56 -4.25 -2.29
N THR A 37 -19.64 -4.26 -3.06
CA THR A 37 -20.87 -3.54 -2.70
C THR A 37 -21.79 -4.42 -1.86
N ILE A 38 -22.77 -3.81 -1.20
CA ILE A 38 -23.79 -4.52 -0.41
C ILE A 38 -24.91 -5.00 -1.34
N PRO A 39 -25.19 -6.31 -1.45
CA PRO A 39 -26.39 -6.81 -2.12
C PRO A 39 -27.66 -6.20 -1.53
N HIS A 40 -28.55 -5.69 -2.38
CA HIS A 40 -29.78 -4.99 -1.97
C HIS A 40 -29.55 -3.75 -1.08
N GLY A 41 -28.31 -3.29 -0.93
CA GLY A 41 -27.93 -2.13 -0.16
C GLY A 41 -27.36 -1.03 -1.04
N THR A 42 -26.94 0.05 -0.39
CA THR A 42 -26.35 1.21 -1.06
C THR A 42 -24.89 1.43 -0.72
N GLY A 43 -24.25 0.53 0.02
CA GLY A 43 -22.87 0.73 0.47
C GLY A 43 -21.83 -0.04 -0.34
N ALA A 44 -20.61 0.49 -0.34
CA ALA A 44 -19.40 -0.23 -0.73
C ALA A 44 -18.46 -0.37 0.46
N PHE A 45 -17.63 -1.42 0.41
CA PHE A 45 -16.53 -1.67 1.34
C PHE A 45 -15.27 -2.03 0.56
N MET A 46 -14.13 -1.58 1.07
CA MET A 46 -12.81 -2.03 0.63
C MET A 46 -11.89 -2.08 1.84
N SER A 47 -11.09 -3.13 1.97
CA SER A 47 -10.14 -3.27 3.07
C SER A 47 -8.96 -4.12 2.65
N TYR A 48 -7.78 -3.79 3.15
CA TYR A 48 -6.58 -4.60 3.06
C TYR A 48 -5.60 -4.20 4.17
N ASP A 49 -4.73 -5.13 4.53
CA ASP A 49 -3.56 -4.86 5.36
C ASP A 49 -2.35 -4.66 4.44
N ILE A 50 -1.48 -3.71 4.79
CA ILE A 50 -0.21 -3.47 4.11
C ILE A 50 0.92 -3.60 5.12
N GLU A 51 1.94 -4.37 4.75
CA GLU A 51 3.24 -4.39 5.40
C GLU A 51 4.29 -3.78 4.46
N ILE A 52 5.11 -2.89 5.01
CA ILE A 52 6.34 -2.42 4.38
C ILE A 52 7.47 -3.07 5.19
N PRO A 53 8.15 -4.10 4.65
CA PRO A 53 9.02 -4.97 5.44
C PRO A 53 10.07 -4.24 6.28
N GLY A 54 9.97 -4.40 7.60
CA GLY A 54 10.87 -3.76 8.57
C GLY A 54 10.68 -2.25 8.76
N VAL A 55 9.63 -1.68 8.18
CA VAL A 55 9.28 -0.25 8.31
C VAL A 55 7.99 -0.10 9.11
N LEU A 56 6.86 -0.64 8.62
CA LEU A 56 5.55 -0.54 9.30
C LEU A 56 4.57 -1.61 8.81
N SER A 57 3.48 -1.77 9.56
CA SER A 57 2.28 -2.49 9.10
C SER A 57 1.04 -1.70 9.52
N THR A 58 0.07 -1.55 8.62
CA THR A 58 -1.18 -0.79 8.86
C THR A 58 -2.33 -1.39 8.06
N THR A 59 -3.57 -1.08 8.47
CA THR A 59 -4.78 -1.43 7.72
C THR A 59 -5.27 -0.20 6.95
N CYS A 60 -5.75 -0.41 5.72
CA CYS A 60 -6.34 0.60 4.86
C CYS A 60 -7.78 0.18 4.58
N SER A 61 -8.74 1.06 4.84
CA SER A 61 -10.15 0.72 4.65
C SER A 61 -10.98 1.88 4.12
N TYR A 62 -12.08 1.53 3.46
CA TYR A 62 -13.08 2.45 2.98
C TYR A 62 -14.47 1.85 3.12
N SER A 63 -15.43 2.70 3.48
CA SER A 63 -16.84 2.37 3.38
C SER A 63 -17.67 3.59 3.01
N ASP A 64 -18.79 3.35 2.33
CA ASP A 64 -19.83 4.36 2.11
C ASP A 64 -21.23 3.77 2.22
N GLN A 65 -22.24 4.62 1.99
CA GLN A 65 -23.66 4.23 1.90
C GLN A 65 -24.31 4.75 0.62
N THR A 66 -23.50 5.05 -0.41
CA THR A 66 -23.98 5.63 -1.68
C THR A 66 -23.66 4.80 -2.92
N SER A 67 -22.71 3.87 -2.84
CA SER A 67 -22.31 2.98 -3.93
C SER A 67 -23.32 1.85 -4.16
N VAL A 68 -24.23 2.09 -5.11
CA VAL A 68 -25.22 1.09 -5.55
C VAL A 68 -24.64 0.25 -6.68
N GLY A 69 -24.45 -1.04 -6.43
CA GLY A 69 -24.15 -2.05 -7.44
C GLY A 69 -22.74 -2.04 -8.04
N HIS A 70 -22.02 -0.93 -7.97
CA HIS A 70 -20.64 -0.79 -8.42
C HIS A 70 -19.76 -0.17 -7.34
N LEU A 71 -18.51 -0.61 -7.27
CA LEU A 71 -17.49 0.00 -6.42
C LEU A 71 -17.19 1.43 -6.91
N PRO A 72 -17.04 2.41 -6.00
CA PRO A 72 -16.83 3.80 -6.37
C PRO A 72 -15.36 4.11 -6.59
N ASP A 73 -15.07 5.13 -7.39
CA ASP A 73 -13.74 5.74 -7.37
C ASP A 73 -13.47 6.37 -5.99
N ILE A 74 -12.35 5.98 -5.39
CA ILE A 74 -11.85 6.48 -4.12
C ILE A 74 -10.81 7.55 -4.42
N THR A 75 -11.30 8.78 -4.56
CA THR A 75 -10.47 9.99 -4.73
C THR A 75 -10.99 11.12 -3.83
N PRO A 76 -10.12 12.05 -3.38
CA PRO A 76 -8.65 12.02 -3.48
C PRO A 76 -8.03 10.91 -2.61
N TYR A 77 -6.70 10.83 -2.57
CA TYR A 77 -5.97 9.94 -1.66
C TYR A 77 -6.54 10.00 -0.24
N ARG A 78 -6.77 8.84 0.35
CA ARG A 78 -7.20 8.69 1.74
C ARG A 78 -6.09 8.08 2.58
N PRO A 79 -5.94 8.46 3.86
CA PRO A 79 -5.01 7.80 4.75
C PRO A 79 -5.50 6.39 5.10
N CYS A 80 -4.54 5.50 5.38
CA CYS A 80 -4.76 4.29 6.15
C CYS A 80 -4.82 4.62 7.65
N ASP A 81 -4.91 3.62 8.53
CA ASP A 81 -4.87 3.84 9.98
C ASP A 81 -3.57 4.56 10.40
N ASP A 82 -2.44 4.22 9.77
CA ASP A 82 -1.24 5.04 9.76
C ASP A 82 -1.27 6.05 8.60
N ALA A 83 -1.29 7.34 8.95
CA ALA A 83 -1.39 8.43 7.98
C ALA A 83 -0.15 8.63 7.09
N SER A 84 0.97 7.96 7.39
CA SER A 84 2.13 7.92 6.49
C SER A 84 1.86 7.09 5.23
N VAL A 85 0.84 6.23 5.24
CA VAL A 85 0.36 5.51 4.07
C VAL A 85 -0.95 6.13 3.60
N THR A 86 -0.98 6.52 2.33
CA THR A 86 -2.21 7.00 1.68
C THR A 86 -2.47 6.22 0.41
N TRP A 87 -3.73 6.13 0.01
CA TRP A 87 -4.12 5.31 -1.13
C TRP A 87 -5.32 5.88 -1.87
N GLN A 88 -5.45 5.49 -3.12
CA GLN A 88 -6.62 5.74 -3.95
C GLN A 88 -6.94 4.50 -4.78
N TRP A 89 -8.19 4.38 -5.17
CA TRP A 89 -8.65 3.32 -6.04
C TRP A 89 -9.56 3.89 -7.11
N ARG A 90 -9.48 3.38 -8.33
CA ARG A 90 -10.36 3.81 -9.42
C ARG A 90 -10.51 2.77 -10.50
N GLN A 91 -11.61 2.86 -11.24
CA GLN A 91 -11.70 2.21 -12.54
C GLN A 91 -11.06 3.08 -13.61
N ILE A 92 -10.08 2.54 -14.34
CA ILE A 92 -9.55 3.19 -15.55
C ILE A 92 -10.64 3.14 -16.62
N GLN A 93 -10.84 4.26 -17.33
CA GLN A 93 -11.92 4.44 -18.31
C GLN A 93 -12.06 3.25 -19.28
N ALA A 94 -13.30 2.87 -19.55
CA ALA A 94 -13.63 1.79 -20.48
C ALA A 94 -13.10 2.07 -21.90
N GLY A 95 -12.56 1.02 -22.51
CA GLY A 95 -12.15 1.04 -23.91
C GLY A 95 -13.26 0.50 -24.83
N PRO A 96 -13.01 0.44 -26.15
CA PRO A 96 -13.98 -0.12 -27.11
C PRO A 96 -14.31 -1.61 -26.86
N THR A 97 -13.56 -2.29 -25.99
CA THR A 97 -13.67 -3.72 -25.68
C THR A 97 -14.39 -4.02 -24.36
N GLY A 98 -14.85 -3.01 -23.62
CA GLY A 98 -15.56 -3.20 -22.35
C GLY A 98 -14.99 -2.38 -21.18
N PRO A 99 -15.41 -2.69 -19.93
CA PRO A 99 -14.95 -1.98 -18.74
C PRO A 99 -13.43 -2.07 -18.61
N GLY A 100 -12.81 -0.91 -18.34
CA GLY A 100 -11.37 -0.82 -18.15
C GLY A 100 -10.92 -1.46 -16.83
N PRO A 101 -9.60 -1.63 -16.66
CA PRO A 101 -9.02 -2.25 -15.48
C PRO A 101 -9.22 -1.39 -14.22
N TYR A 102 -9.07 -2.02 -13.07
CA TYR A 102 -9.08 -1.34 -11.77
C TYR A 102 -7.66 -1.08 -11.30
N LEU A 103 -7.43 0.09 -10.69
CA LEU A 103 -6.11 0.54 -10.24
C LEU A 103 -6.15 0.93 -8.77
N LEU A 104 -5.32 0.28 -7.96
CA LEU A 104 -4.93 0.75 -6.62
C LEU A 104 -3.59 1.46 -6.73
N VAL A 105 -3.49 2.64 -6.13
CA VAL A 105 -2.22 3.37 -5.97
C VAL A 105 -2.01 3.64 -4.48
N ILE A 106 -0.82 3.34 -3.98
CA ILE A 106 -0.41 3.51 -2.59
C ILE A 106 0.81 4.42 -2.57
N LEU A 107 0.80 5.39 -1.66
CA LEU A 107 1.93 6.27 -1.35
C LEU A 107 2.34 6.04 0.09
N TYR A 108 3.61 5.74 0.32
CA TYR A 108 4.23 5.78 1.64
C TYR A 108 5.12 7.03 1.74
N THR A 109 4.90 7.84 2.78
CA THR A 109 5.76 8.99 3.11
C THR A 109 6.59 8.66 4.34
N ASP A 110 7.90 8.52 4.17
CA ASP A 110 8.82 8.28 5.29
C ASP A 110 8.78 9.46 6.27
N PRO A 111 8.33 9.27 7.52
CA PRO A 111 8.19 10.36 8.49
C PRO A 111 9.55 10.95 8.92
N ALA A 112 10.66 10.24 8.72
CA ALA A 112 12.00 10.71 9.08
C ALA A 112 12.63 11.58 7.98
N THR A 113 12.36 11.27 6.71
CA THR A 113 13.01 11.92 5.56
C THR A 113 12.07 12.74 4.69
N SER A 114 10.75 12.59 4.88
CA SER A 114 9.70 13.08 3.99
C SER A 114 9.81 12.54 2.56
N ALA A 115 10.61 11.50 2.32
CA ALA A 115 10.68 10.84 1.03
C ALA A 115 9.37 10.10 0.76
N VAL A 116 8.88 10.20 -0.48
CA VAL A 116 7.66 9.52 -0.91
C VAL A 116 8.04 8.36 -1.82
N VAL A 117 7.46 7.20 -1.55
CA VAL A 117 7.60 5.98 -2.36
C VAL A 117 6.19 5.58 -2.82
N ASP A 118 6.01 5.29 -4.11
CA ASP A 118 4.71 4.98 -4.70
C ASP A 118 4.66 3.62 -5.39
N GLY A 119 3.63 2.85 -5.07
CA GLY A 119 3.38 1.53 -5.65
C GLY A 119 1.98 1.45 -6.24
N SER A 120 1.79 0.61 -7.25
CA SER A 120 0.47 0.42 -7.84
C SER A 120 0.19 -1.02 -8.25
N LYS A 121 -1.10 -1.38 -8.23
CA LYS A 121 -1.61 -2.67 -8.68
C LYS A 121 -2.77 -2.44 -9.63
N GLU A 122 -2.65 -3.02 -10.83
CA GLU A 122 -3.73 -3.10 -11.80
C GLU A 122 -4.36 -4.51 -11.78
N TRP A 123 -5.69 -4.56 -11.88
CA TRP A 123 -6.45 -5.78 -12.08
C TRP A 123 -7.31 -5.68 -13.34
N PRO A 124 -7.49 -6.81 -14.07
CA PRO A 124 -8.51 -6.87 -15.10
C PRO A 124 -9.91 -6.70 -14.49
N SER A 125 -10.86 -6.18 -15.26
CA SER A 125 -12.25 -6.03 -14.82
C SER A 125 -12.94 -7.36 -14.48
N THR A 126 -12.41 -8.48 -14.98
CA THR A 126 -12.88 -9.84 -14.66
C THR A 126 -12.69 -10.24 -13.21
N ASP A 127 -11.77 -9.59 -12.49
CA ASP A 127 -11.56 -9.84 -11.05
C ASP A 127 -12.63 -9.14 -10.20
N PHE A 128 -13.46 -8.30 -10.80
CA PHE A 128 -14.53 -7.55 -10.15
C PHE A 128 -15.88 -7.77 -10.86
N PRO A 129 -16.37 -9.02 -10.96
CA PRO A 129 -17.64 -9.30 -11.61
C PRO A 129 -18.79 -8.54 -10.94
N VAL A 130 -19.72 -8.08 -11.78
CA VAL A 130 -21.03 -7.59 -11.35
C VAL A 130 -21.98 -8.77 -11.41
N GLU A 131 -22.52 -9.14 -10.26
CA GLU A 131 -23.37 -10.30 -10.07
C GLU A 131 -24.83 -9.86 -9.91
N ASP A 132 -25.73 -10.54 -10.61
CA ASP A 132 -27.17 -10.38 -10.46
C ASP A 132 -27.63 -11.02 -9.13
N GLN A 133 -28.32 -10.24 -8.32
CA GLN A 133 -28.89 -10.65 -7.02
C GLN A 133 -30.43 -10.63 -7.09
N GLY A 134 -31.02 -10.77 -8.28
CA GLY A 134 -32.46 -10.78 -8.53
C GLY A 134 -33.01 -9.39 -8.85
N SER A 135 -33.24 -8.55 -7.83
CA SER A 135 -33.77 -7.18 -8.01
C SER A 135 -32.70 -6.09 -7.96
N SER A 136 -31.45 -6.46 -7.69
CA SER A 136 -30.30 -5.57 -7.62
C SER A 136 -29.07 -6.27 -8.19
N VAL A 137 -28.03 -5.50 -8.48
CA VAL A 137 -26.71 -6.03 -8.78
C VAL A 137 -25.75 -5.72 -7.63
N ALA A 138 -24.71 -6.52 -7.49
CA ALA A 138 -23.61 -6.24 -6.57
C ALA A 138 -22.27 -6.61 -7.23
N GLN A 139 -21.25 -5.82 -6.95
CA GLN A 139 -19.90 -6.07 -7.42
C GLN A 139 -19.06 -6.67 -6.30
N PHE A 140 -18.25 -7.68 -6.64
CA PHE A 140 -17.38 -8.38 -5.69
C PHE A 140 -15.98 -8.52 -6.26
N TYR A 141 -14.97 -8.36 -5.43
CA TYR A 141 -13.62 -8.81 -5.74
C TYR A 141 -13.53 -10.35 -5.66
N ARG A 142 -12.92 -10.96 -6.68
CA ARG A 142 -12.74 -12.41 -6.82
C ARG A 142 -11.29 -12.82 -7.10
N GLY A 143 -10.37 -11.87 -7.13
CA GLY A 143 -8.94 -12.15 -7.35
C GLY A 143 -8.21 -12.65 -6.08
N GLU A 144 -6.89 -12.80 -6.20
CA GLU A 144 -6.03 -13.22 -5.09
C GLU A 144 -5.97 -12.13 -3.99
N PRO A 145 -6.36 -12.42 -2.74
CA PRO A 145 -6.38 -11.45 -1.65
C PRO A 145 -4.99 -11.03 -1.17
N ASN A 146 -3.95 -11.81 -1.47
CA ASN A 146 -2.58 -11.57 -1.01
C ASN A 146 -1.63 -11.39 -2.19
N PHE A 147 -0.94 -10.26 -2.27
CA PHE A 147 -0.03 -9.96 -3.36
C PHE A 147 1.03 -8.93 -2.95
N VAL A 148 2.13 -8.93 -3.68
CA VAL A 148 3.23 -7.97 -3.49
C VAL A 148 3.15 -6.90 -4.57
N ILE A 149 3.35 -5.65 -4.17
CA ILE A 149 3.58 -4.51 -5.08
C ILE A 149 5.04 -4.12 -4.98
N THR A 150 5.80 -4.24 -6.07
CA THR A 150 7.18 -3.73 -6.14
C THR A 150 7.18 -2.22 -6.34
N VAL A 151 8.09 -1.53 -5.64
CA VAL A 151 8.21 -0.06 -5.61
C VAL A 151 9.51 0.43 -6.23
#